data_AF-A0A1Z8WGY9-F1
#
_entry.id   AF-A0A1Z8WGY9-F1
#
_cell.length_a   1.000
_cell.length_b   1.000
_cell.length_c   1.000
_cell.angle_alpha   90.00
_cell.angle_beta   90.00
_cell.angle_gamma   90.00
#
_symmetry.space_group_name_H-M   'P 1'
#
loop_
_entity.id
_entity.type
_entity.pdbx_description
1 polymer ?
#
loop_
_entity_poly.entity_id
_entity_poly.type
_entity_poly.pdbx_seq_one_letter_code
_entity_poly.pdbx_strand_id
1 'polypeptide(L)' 'MNTLNSKRFVIRKSLIGKNTTINVEFKNGKQVTYNHDKVYEIMKDTLNSLPCYIKYNSYTSSTNVPVSVRNIVEVITPTV' A
#
# COMPACT_ATOMS: atom_id res chain seq x y z
N MET A 1 8.50 15.94 1.14
CA MET A 1 7.95 14.65 0.70
C MET A 1 8.30 13.61 1.75
N ASN A 2 7.32 12.91 2.31
CA ASN A 2 7.56 11.89 3.32
C ASN A 2 7.66 10.52 2.63
N THR A 3 8.78 9.83 2.82
CA THR A 3 9.02 8.50 2.26
C THR A 3 9.06 7.47 3.38
N LEU A 4 8.23 6.44 3.30
CA LEU A 4 8.15 5.38 4.31
C LEU A 4 8.58 4.05 3.71
N ASN A 5 9.60 3.43 4.29
CA ASN A 5 10.02 2.09 3.92
C ASN A 5 9.29 1.05 4.77
N SER A 6 8.76 0.00 4.15
CA SER A 6 8.01 -1.06 4.84
C SER A 6 8.34 -2.42 4.25
N LYS A 7 8.25 -3.47 5.07
CA LYS A 7 8.41 -4.87 4.61
C LYS A 7 7.10 -5.49 4.11
N ARG A 8 6.02 -4.70 4.15
CA ARG A 8 4.64 -5.11 3.85
C ARG A 8 3.89 -3.95 3.23
N PHE A 9 2.97 -4.25 2.34
CA PHE A 9 2.02 -3.26 1.86
C PHE A 9 1.21 -2.72 3.04
N VAL A 10 1.03 -1.41 3.08
CA VAL A 10 0.36 -0.73 4.19
C VAL A 10 -0.44 0.48 3.73
N ILE A 11 -1.67 0.59 4.22
CA ILE A 11 -2.53 1.77 4.10
C ILE A 11 -3.01 2.12 5.50
N ARG A 12 -2.64 3.30 5.98
CA ARG A 12 -3.09 3.81 7.29
C ARG A 12 -3.97 5.02 7.10
N LYS A 13 -5.05 5.12 7.87
CA LYS A 13 -5.95 6.27 7.85
C LYS A 13 -5.23 7.57 8.22
N SER A 14 -4.24 7.49 9.10
CA SER A 14 -3.43 8.64 9.55
C SER A 14 -2.45 9.20 8.50
N LEU A 15 -2.27 8.50 7.38
CA LEU A 15 -1.40 8.92 6.28
C LEU A 15 -2.19 9.55 5.11
N ILE A 16 -3.52 9.47 5.15
CA ILE A 16 -4.39 10.06 4.13
C ILE A 16 -4.23 11.59 4.14
N GLY A 17 -4.05 12.19 2.96
CA GLY A 17 -3.83 13.61 2.76
C GLY A 17 -2.41 14.09 3.06
N LYS A 18 -1.48 13.17 3.37
CA LYS A 18 -0.07 13.50 3.64
C LYS A 18 0.84 13.33 2.43
N ASN A 19 0.31 12.86 1.30
CA ASN A 19 1.03 12.64 0.06
C ASN A 19 2.34 11.86 0.29
N THR A 20 2.24 10.77 1.06
CA THR A 20 3.39 9.96 1.49
C THR A 20 3.69 8.89 0.46
N THR A 21 4.94 8.80 0.04
CA THR A 21 5.41 7.71 -0.84
C THR A 21 5.84 6.53 0.04
N ILE A 22 5.34 5.33 -0.27
CA ILE A 22 5.67 4.12 0.45
C ILE A 22 6.50 3.22 -0.47
N ASN A 23 7.69 2.86 0.00
CA ASN A 23 8.52 1.84 -0.63
C ASN A 23 8.36 0.55 0.15
N VAL A 24 7.93 -0.49 -0.53
CA VAL A 24 7.70 -1.79 0.06
C VAL A 24 8.67 -2.80 -0.52
N GLU A 25 9.41 -3.46 0.35
CA GLU A 25 10.25 -4.60 0.00
C GLU A 25 9.64 -5.86 0.63
N PHE A 26 9.06 -6.72 -0.21
CA PHE A 26 8.47 -7.96 0.24
C PHE A 26 9.55 -9.01 0.50
N LYS A 27 9.25 -9.99 1.37
CA LYS A 27 10.16 -11.11 1.67
C LYS A 27 10.53 -11.97 0.44
N ASN A 28 9.75 -11.89 -0.64
CA ASN A 28 10.00 -12.58 -1.90
C ASN A 28 10.96 -11.82 -2.83
N GLY A 29 11.56 -10.71 -2.36
CA GLY A 29 12.48 -9.88 -3.15
C GLY A 29 11.80 -8.89 -4.08
N LYS A 30 10.46 -8.88 -4.17
CA LYS A 30 9.73 -7.88 -4.98
C LYS A 30 9.74 -6.54 -4.27
N GLN A 31 10.06 -5.49 -5.02
CA GLN A 31 10.01 -4.12 -4.55
C GLN A 31 8.88 -3.37 -5.24
N VAL A 32 8.22 -2.51 -4.48
CA VAL A 32 6.98 -1.87 -4.88
C VAL A 32 6.98 -0.46 -4.30
N THR A 33 6.97 0.55 -5.15
CA THR A 33 6.88 1.96 -4.72
C THR A 33 5.54 2.53 -5.15
N TYR A 34 4.81 3.13 -4.20
CA TYR A 34 3.51 3.72 -4.48
C TYR A 34 3.23 4.97 -3.64
N ASN A 35 2.34 5.82 -4.15
CA ASN A 35 1.80 6.94 -3.39
C ASN A 35 0.61 6.48 -2.55
N HIS A 36 0.66 6.71 -1.22
CA HIS A 36 -0.36 6.28 -0.28
C HIS A 36 -1.75 6.84 -0.61
N ASP A 37 -1.85 8.12 -0.98
CA ASP A 37 -3.14 8.77 -1.23
C ASP A 37 -3.80 8.26 -2.50
N LYS A 38 -3.04 8.13 -3.59
CA LYS A 38 -3.54 7.59 -4.86
C LYS A 38 -4.08 6.17 -4.71
N VAL A 39 -3.33 5.34 -3.98
CA VAL A 39 -3.72 3.95 -3.71
C VAL A 39 -4.95 3.90 -2.80
N TYR A 40 -5.01 4.77 -1.78
CA TYR A 40 -6.17 4.87 -0.91
C TYR A 40 -7.43 5.28 -1.70
N GLU A 41 -7.33 6.26 -2.60
CA GLU A 41 -8.48 6.76 -3.37
C GLU A 41 -9.14 5.66 -4.22
N ILE A 42 -8.34 4.78 -4.81
CA ILE A 42 -8.83 3.63 -5.59
C ILE A 42 -9.46 2.57 -4.68
N MET A 43 -8.87 2.34 -3.50
CA MET A 43 -9.31 1.30 -2.58
C MET A 43 -10.36 1.78 -1.55
N LYS A 44 -10.71 3.07 -1.54
CA LYS A 44 -11.48 3.70 -0.46
C LYS A 44 -12.81 3.01 -0.20
N ASP A 45 -13.52 2.61 -1.27
CA ASP A 45 -14.85 2.02 -1.15
C ASP A 45 -14.76 0.63 -0.49
N THR A 46 -13.78 -0.18 -0.89
CA THR A 46 -13.53 -1.50 -0.29
C THR A 46 -12.99 -1.39 1.14
N LEU A 47 -12.10 -0.44 1.40
CA LEU A 47 -11.53 -0.22 2.74
C LEU A 47 -12.58 0.29 3.72
N ASN A 48 -13.45 1.20 3.29
CA ASN A 48 -14.52 1.73 4.12
C ASN A 48 -15.65 0.70 4.34
N SER A 49 -15.76 -0.35 3.52
CA SER A 49 -16.66 -1.47 3.78
C SER A 49 -16.06 -2.56 4.67
N LEU A 50 -14.74 -2.56 4.90
CA LEU A 50 -14.02 -3.58 5.68
C LEU A 50 -14.07 -3.26 7.19
N PRO A 51 -14.70 -4.10 8.03
CA PRO A 51 -14.80 -3.84 9.47
C PRO A 51 -13.45 -3.74 10.16
N CYS A 52 -12.45 -4.48 9.69
CA CYS A 52 -11.09 -4.44 10.23
C CYS A 52 -10.40 -3.09 9.96
N TYR A 53 -10.63 -2.48 8.80
CA TYR A 53 -10.05 -1.18 8.48
C TYR A 53 -10.71 -0.07 9.32
N ILE A 54 -12.03 -0.13 9.50
CA ILE A 54 -12.77 0.78 10.37
C ILE A 54 -12.27 0.67 11.82
N LYS A 55 -12.07 -0.57 12.31
CA LYS A 55 -11.65 -0.84 13.69
C LYS A 55 -10.19 -0.47 13.96
N TYR A 56 -9.28 -0.87 13.08
CA TYR A 56 -7.83 -0.74 13.30
C TYR A 56 -7.20 0.46 12.58
N ASN A 57 -7.95 1.19 11.77
CA ASN A 57 -7.50 2.33 10.96
C ASN A 57 -6.29 2.03 10.06
N SER A 58 -6.05 0.75 9.78
CA SER A 58 -4.90 0.27 9.04
C SER A 58 -5.25 -1.01 8.30
N TYR A 59 -4.78 -1.09 7.07
CA TYR A 59 -4.81 -2.28 6.23
C TYR A 59 -3.37 -2.63 5.87
N THR A 60 -2.98 -3.89 6.04
CA THR A 60 -1.65 -4.37 5.67
C THR A 60 -1.75 -5.66 4.86
N SER A 61 -0.84 -5.84 3.92
CA SER A 61 -0.68 -7.09 3.19
C SER A 61 0.78 -7.51 3.14
N SER A 62 1.00 -8.77 3.48
CA SER A 62 2.32 -9.32 3.81
C SER A 62 3.06 -9.86 2.62
N THR A 63 2.29 -10.36 1.65
CA THR A 63 2.79 -11.25 0.60
C THR A 63 2.73 -10.55 -0.74
N ASN A 64 1.62 -9.85 -1.00
CA ASN A 64 1.32 -9.25 -2.29
C ASN A 64 0.59 -7.92 -2.13
N VAL A 65 0.69 -7.08 -3.17
CA VAL A 65 -0.13 -5.87 -3.33
C VAL A 65 -1.58 -6.27 -3.68
N PRO A 66 -2.61 -5.53 -3.23
CA PRO A 66 -4.01 -5.78 -3.59
C PRO A 66 -4.25 -5.67 -5.09
N VAL A 67 -5.08 -6.55 -5.65
CA VAL A 67 -5.30 -6.66 -7.11
C VAL A 67 -5.74 -5.34 -7.73
N SER A 68 -6.63 -4.60 -7.05
CA SER A 68 -7.18 -3.32 -7.51
C SER A 68 -6.13 -2.24 -7.80
N VAL A 69 -4.96 -2.34 -7.15
CA VAL A 69 -3.87 -1.36 -7.28
C VAL A 69 -2.61 -1.96 -7.91
N ARG A 70 -2.62 -3.22 -8.34
CA ARG A 70 -1.46 -3.80 -9.04
C ARG A 70 -1.16 -3.12 -10.37
N ASN A 71 -2.19 -2.59 -11.05
CA ASN A 71 -2.03 -1.99 -12.38
C ASN A 71 -1.43 -0.57 -12.33
N ILE A 72 -1.46 0.10 -11.18
CA ILE A 72 -0.96 1.47 -11.00
C ILE A 72 0.34 1.52 -10.19
N VAL A 73 0.80 0.38 -9.71
CA VAL A 73 1.99 0.28 -8.87
C VAL A 73 3.09 -0.42 -9.66
N GLU A 74 4.23 0.24 -9.77
CA GLU A 74 5.40 -0.34 -10.42
C GLU A 74 5.99 -1.43 -9.51
N VAL A 75 5.83 -2.68 -9.94
CA VAL A 75 6.49 -3.82 -9.29
C VAL A 75 7.84 -3.99 -9.95
N ILE A 76 8.89 -3.63 -9.21
CA ILE A 76 10.26 -3.95 -9.60
C ILE A 76 10.50 -5.39 -9.17
N THR A 77 10.43 -6.31 -10.13
CA THR A 77 10.92 -7.68 -9.96
C THR A 77 12.42 -7.70 -10.17
N PRO A 78 13.22 -8.30 -9.27
CA PRO A 78 14.64 -8.49 -9.53
C PRO A 78 14.78 -9.33 -10.80
N THR A 79 15.43 -8.77 -11.82
CA THR A 79 15.84 -9.49 -13.02
C THR A 79 16.87 -10.54 -12.60
N VAL A 80 16.51 -11.81 -12.79
CA VAL A 80 17.40 -12.98 -12.61
C VAL A 80 18.61 -12.86 -13.52
#